data_AF-A0A838JF99-F1
#
_entry.id   AF-A0A838JF99-F1
#
_cell.length_a   1.000
_cell.length_b   1.000
_cell.length_c   1.000
_cell.angle_alpha   90.00
_cell.angle_beta   90.00
_cell.angle_gamma   90.00
#
_symmetry.space_group_name_H-M   'P 1'
#
loop_
_entity.id
_entity.type
_entity.pdbx_description
1 polymer ?
#
loop_
_entity_poly.entity_id
_entity_poly.type
_entity_poly.pdbx_seq_one_letter_code
_entity_poly.pdbx_strand_id
1 'polypeptide(L)'
;METRLYQTRDLNLQMIAEALVFEYRAQGYEAQNFGDANQTVVQLKKESTLRSITGLNKALTISLQRLNEGTNVRVGAQDWVDQMAVGAVGLVIHPLLVTAAIGAYQQNSLIHEILLSIDRHIRQQQPQVQFTVPPTV
;
A
#
# COMPACT_ATOMS: atom_id res chain seq x y z
N MET A 1 2.65 -9.86 5.09
CA MET A 1 3.18 -8.57 4.60
C MET A 1 4.33 -8.87 3.66
N GLU A 2 4.40 -8.22 2.51
CA GLU A 2 5.50 -8.33 1.56
C GLU A 2 6.23 -6.98 1.44
N THR A 3 7.54 -7.02 1.21
CA THR A 3 8.39 -5.82 1.13
C THR A 3 9.32 -5.89 -0.07
N ARG A 4 9.50 -4.76 -0.76
CA ARG A 4 10.44 -4.58 -1.86
C ARG A 4 11.21 -3.29 -1.68
N LEU A 5 12.52 -3.36 -1.85
CA LEU A 5 13.39 -2.18 -1.84
C LEU A 5 13.82 -1.86 -3.26
N TYR A 6 13.32 -0.76 -3.81
CA TYR A 6 13.72 -0.25 -5.12
C TYR A 6 14.99 0.59 -4.96
N GLN A 7 16.01 0.31 -5.77
CA GLN A 7 17.32 0.97 -5.72
C GLN A 7 17.31 2.36 -6.39
N THR A 8 16.34 3.19 -6.02
CA THR A 8 16.21 4.57 -6.51
C THR A 8 15.49 5.43 -5.47
N ARG A 9 15.87 6.71 -5.42
CA ARG A 9 15.21 7.73 -4.60
C ARG A 9 14.42 8.72 -5.45
N ASP A 10 14.61 8.68 -6.77
CA ASP A 10 14.10 9.60 -7.78
C ASP A 10 12.68 9.21 -8.24
N LEU A 11 11.85 8.81 -7.27
CA LEU A 11 10.44 8.51 -7.47
C LEU A 11 9.59 9.64 -6.91
N ASN A 12 8.61 10.07 -7.69
CA ASN A 12 7.53 10.90 -7.17
C ASN A 12 6.51 9.99 -6.50
N LEU A 13 6.68 9.80 -5.18
CA LEU A 13 5.84 8.89 -4.39
C LEU A 13 4.37 9.31 -4.37
N GLN A 14 4.09 10.63 -4.34
CA GLN A 14 2.72 11.15 -4.39
C GLN A 14 2.04 10.80 -5.71
N MET A 15 2.74 10.98 -6.84
CA MET A 15 2.21 10.63 -8.15
C MET A 15 1.94 9.12 -8.28
N ILE A 16 2.78 8.26 -7.69
CA ILE A 16 2.52 6.81 -7.63
C ILE A 16 1.27 6.54 -6.81
N ALA A 17 1.16 7.14 -5.62
CA ALA A 17 0.03 6.95 -4.73
C ALA A 17 -1.30 7.40 -5.36
N GLU A 18 -1.31 8.56 -6.03
CA GLU A 18 -2.48 9.09 -6.75
C GLU A 18 -2.88 8.18 -7.92
N ALA A 19 -1.90 7.69 -8.69
CA ALA A 19 -2.16 6.75 -9.78
C ALA A 19 -2.79 5.44 -9.27
N LEU A 20 -2.29 4.90 -8.15
CA LEU A 20 -2.87 3.72 -7.51
C LEU A 20 -4.29 4.01 -7.02
N VAL A 21 -4.52 5.14 -6.35
CA VAL A 21 -5.88 5.52 -5.90
C VAL A 21 -6.83 5.61 -7.08
N PHE A 22 -6.41 6.23 -8.19
CA PHE A 22 -7.21 6.33 -9.40
C PHE A 22 -7.50 4.95 -10.02
N GLU A 23 -6.48 4.10 -10.19
CA GLU A 23 -6.60 2.75 -10.74
C GLU A 23 -7.58 1.90 -9.93
N TYR A 24 -7.45 1.87 -8.61
CA TYR A 24 -8.29 1.02 -7.76
C TYR A 24 -9.69 1.58 -7.54
N ARG A 25 -9.88 2.91 -7.52
CA ARG A 25 -11.24 3.50 -7.54
C ARG A 25 -12.01 3.10 -8.79
N ALA A 26 -11.36 3.12 -9.95
CA ALA A 26 -11.98 2.66 -11.19
C ALA A 26 -12.40 1.17 -11.16
N GLN A 27 -11.75 0.37 -10.31
CA GLN A 27 -12.10 -1.05 -10.08
C GLN A 27 -13.14 -1.26 -8.96
N GLY A 28 -13.73 -0.18 -8.45
CA GLY A 28 -14.77 -0.21 -7.42
C GLY A 28 -14.23 -0.39 -6.00
N TYR A 29 -12.96 -0.04 -5.74
CA TYR A 29 -12.42 0.06 -4.39
C TYR A 29 -12.63 1.47 -3.81
N GLU A 30 -12.90 1.53 -2.52
CA GLU A 30 -12.67 2.71 -1.70
C GLU A 30 -11.15 2.86 -1.49
N ALA A 31 -10.52 3.80 -2.21
CA ALA A 31 -9.09 4.04 -2.11
C ALA A 31 -8.79 5.46 -1.61
N GLN A 32 -7.84 5.58 -0.68
CA GLN A 32 -7.36 6.84 -0.14
C GLN A 32 -5.84 6.81 0.03
N ASN A 33 -5.19 7.96 -0.14
CA ASN A 33 -3.77 8.12 0.15
C ASN A 33 -3.54 9.26 1.15
N PHE A 34 -2.48 9.14 1.94
CA PHE A 34 -2.04 10.19 2.86
C PHE A 34 -0.51 10.13 3.04
N GLY A 35 0.10 11.28 3.30
CA GLY A 35 1.54 11.41 3.49
C GLY A 35 2.12 12.63 2.77
N ASP A 36 3.43 12.57 2.53
CA ASP A 36 4.24 13.63 1.96
C ASP A 36 5.17 13.10 0.84
N ALA A 37 6.13 13.92 0.39
CA ALA A 37 7.04 13.56 -0.69
C ALA A 37 8.04 12.44 -0.34
N ASN A 38 8.30 12.20 0.94
CA ASN A 38 9.25 11.20 1.46
C ASN A 38 8.56 9.91 1.92
N GLN A 39 7.30 9.99 2.32
CA GLN A 39 6.52 8.84 2.77
C GLN A 39 5.06 8.99 2.38
N THR A 40 4.46 7.98 1.77
CA THR A 40 3.04 7.98 1.47
C THR A 40 2.46 6.60 1.67
N VAL A 41 1.20 6.58 2.07
CA VAL A 41 0.44 5.36 2.34
C VAL A 41 -0.81 5.39 1.48
N VAL A 42 -1.12 4.29 0.82
CA VAL A 42 -2.37 4.07 0.07
C VAL A 42 -3.13 2.96 0.77
N GLN A 43 -4.37 3.23 1.15
CA GLN A 43 -5.30 2.24 1.69
C GLN A 43 -6.38 1.93 0.67
N LEU A 44 -6.65 0.65 0.45
CA LEU A 44 -7.63 0.12 -0.48
C LEU A 44 -8.62 -0.77 0.30
N LYS A 45 -9.91 -0.44 0.24
CA LYS A 45 -11.00 -1.23 0.81
C LYS A 45 -12.02 -1.53 -0.26
N LYS A 46 -12.64 -2.71 -0.20
CA LYS A 46 -13.74 -3.08 -1.08
C LYS A 46 -14.86 -3.64 -0.23
N GLU A 47 -15.99 -2.95 -0.20
CA GLU A 47 -17.12 -3.22 0.70
C GLU A 47 -17.61 -4.68 0.65
N SER A 48 -17.56 -5.30 -0.54
CA SER A 48 -18.08 -6.65 -0.78
C SER A 48 -17.02 -7.76 -0.64
N THR A 49 -15.74 -7.45 -0.78
CA THR A 49 -14.69 -8.48 -1.00
C THR A 49 -13.96 -8.89 0.29
N LEU A 50 -13.77 -7.99 1.26
CA LEU A 50 -12.98 -8.31 2.46
C LEU A 50 -13.80 -8.93 3.60
N ARG A 51 -15.11 -8.65 3.63
CA ARG A 51 -16.06 -9.31 4.54
C ARG A 51 -16.27 -10.78 4.19
N SER A 52 -16.32 -11.12 2.90
CA SER A 52 -16.56 -12.50 2.42
C SER A 52 -15.35 -13.43 2.53
N ILE A 53 -14.12 -12.89 2.59
CA ILE A 53 -12.88 -13.70 2.64
C ILE A 53 -12.36 -13.90 4.08
N THR A 54 -12.62 -12.97 5.00
CA THR A 54 -12.04 -13.00 6.37
C THR A 54 -13.03 -12.76 7.51
N GLY A 55 -14.28 -12.36 7.23
CA GLY A 55 -15.23 -11.93 8.26
C GLY A 55 -14.94 -10.57 8.90
N LEU A 56 -13.85 -9.87 8.49
CA LEU A 56 -13.39 -8.61 9.09
C LEU A 56 -13.39 -7.46 8.05
N ASN A 57 -13.67 -6.24 8.50
CA ASN A 57 -13.49 -5.00 7.73
C ASN A 57 -11.99 -4.71 7.50
N LYS A 58 -11.32 -5.51 6.67
CA LYS A 58 -9.91 -5.32 6.34
C LYS A 58 -9.73 -4.26 5.25
N ALA A 59 -8.53 -3.73 5.17
CA ALA A 59 -7.99 -2.83 4.17
C ALA A 59 -6.68 -3.42 3.65
N LEU A 60 -6.42 -3.31 2.36
CA LEU A 60 -5.06 -3.49 1.84
C LEU A 60 -4.33 -2.17 1.95
N THR A 61 -3.06 -2.21 2.32
CA THR A 61 -2.27 -1.00 2.53
C THR A 61 -0.90 -1.14 1.90
N ILE A 62 -0.56 -0.10 1.17
CA ILE A 62 0.69 0.08 0.45
C ILE A 62 1.40 1.24 1.13
N SER A 63 2.58 1.01 1.70
CA SER A 63 3.44 2.09 2.22
C SER A 63 4.64 2.26 1.31
N LEU A 64 4.84 3.46 0.78
CA LEU A 64 6.05 3.84 0.05
C LEU A 64 6.85 4.80 0.93
N GLN A 65 8.11 4.47 1.21
CA GLN A 65 8.97 5.26 2.07
C GLN A 65 10.35 5.42 1.43
N ARG A 66 10.80 6.66 1.30
CA ARG A 66 12.17 6.96 0.88
C ARG A 66 13.12 6.67 2.03
N LEU A 67 14.06 5.77 1.80
CA LEU A 67 15.16 5.43 2.68
C LEU A 67 16.48 5.98 2.12
N ASN A 68 17.56 5.79 2.86
CA ASN A 68 18.88 6.22 2.41
C ASN A 68 19.36 5.41 1.20
N GLU A 69 19.14 4.10 1.24
CA GLU A 69 19.52 3.14 0.20
C GLU A 69 18.54 3.01 -0.98
N GLY A 70 17.39 3.69 -0.95
CA GLY A 70 16.40 3.59 -2.03
C GLY A 70 14.97 3.92 -1.57
N THR A 71 13.98 3.32 -2.23
CA THR A 71 12.57 3.46 -1.88
C THR A 71 12.03 2.10 -1.42
N ASN A 72 11.61 2.03 -0.16
CA ASN A 72 10.98 0.86 0.42
C ASN A 72 9.48 0.88 0.14
N VAL A 73 8.97 -0.18 -0.46
CA VAL A 73 7.55 -0.43 -0.68
C VAL A 73 7.14 -1.64 0.13
N ARG A 74 6.13 -1.47 0.98
CA ARG A 74 5.52 -2.58 1.74
C ARG A 74 4.05 -2.69 1.42
N VAL A 75 3.58 -3.92 1.26
CA VAL A 75 2.17 -4.22 1.03
C VAL A 75 1.70 -5.22 2.07
N GLY A 76 0.57 -4.92 2.71
CA GLY A 76 -0.02 -5.79 3.71
C GLY A 76 -1.48 -5.47 3.95
N ALA A 77 -2.20 -6.40 4.55
CA ALA A 77 -3.55 -6.14 5.02
C ALA A 77 -3.51 -5.55 6.44
N GLN A 78 -4.44 -4.65 6.73
CA GLN A 78 -4.65 -4.04 8.05
C GLN A 78 -6.14 -3.80 8.29
N ASP A 79 -6.53 -3.42 9.50
CA ASP A 79 -7.90 -2.98 9.75
C ASP A 79 -8.16 -1.64 9.06
N TRP A 80 -9.32 -1.52 8.41
CA TRP A 80 -9.73 -0.24 7.86
C TRP A 80 -10.06 0.70 9.03
N VAL A 81 -9.26 1.75 9.19
CA VAL A 81 -9.58 2.81 10.13
C VAL A 81 -10.59 3.72 9.45
N ASP A 82 -11.84 3.64 9.89
CA ASP A 82 -12.88 4.55 9.44
C ASP A 82 -12.57 5.96 9.99
N GLN A 83 -12.21 6.87 9.08
CA GLN A 83 -11.98 8.27 9.42
C GLN A 83 -13.26 8.95 9.95
N MET A 84 -14.44 8.32 9.78
CA MET A 84 -15.72 8.83 10.30
C MET A 84 -15.98 8.54 11.78
N ALA A 85 -15.24 7.61 12.41
CA ALA A 85 -15.39 7.35 13.85
C ALA A 85 -14.66 8.41 14.72
N VAL A 86 -13.81 9.22 14.10
CA VAL A 86 -13.00 10.24 14.79
C VAL A 86 -13.38 11.59 14.21
N GLY A 87 -14.54 12.07 14.66
CA GLY A 87 -15.03 13.39 14.32
C GLY A 87 -13.96 14.44 14.59
N ALA A 88 -13.70 15.28 13.59
CA ALA A 88 -12.97 16.54 13.70
C ALA A 88 -11.67 16.47 14.52
N VAL A 89 -10.57 16.03 13.88
CA VAL A 89 -9.17 16.47 14.04
C VAL A 89 -8.29 15.34 13.49
N GLY A 90 -7.43 15.67 12.53
CA GLY A 90 -6.66 14.71 11.74
C GLY A 90 -5.97 13.64 12.57
N LEU A 91 -6.46 12.40 12.47
CA LEU A 91 -5.71 11.24 12.92
C LEU A 91 -4.58 10.99 11.92
N VAL A 92 -3.37 11.33 12.33
CA VAL A 92 -2.14 10.80 11.74
C VAL A 92 -2.19 9.29 11.92
N ILE A 93 -2.55 8.54 10.86
CA ILE A 93 -2.38 7.08 10.88
C ILE A 93 -0.87 6.83 10.85
N HIS A 94 -0.32 6.46 12.00
CA HIS A 94 1.11 6.22 12.14
C HIS A 94 1.46 4.92 11.39
N PRO A 95 2.48 4.90 10.51
CA PRO A 95 2.90 3.71 9.77
C PRO A 95 3.36 2.52 10.65
N LEU A 96 3.42 2.70 11.96
CA LEU A 96 3.85 1.72 12.95
C LEU A 96 2.70 0.84 13.49
N LEU A 97 1.44 1.19 13.23
CA LEU A 97 0.27 0.35 13.57
C LEU A 97 0.05 -0.80 12.56
N VAL A 98 1.06 -1.12 11.75
CA VAL A 98 1.04 -2.16 10.72
C VAL A 98 1.41 -3.50 11.35
N THR A 99 0.45 -4.13 12.03
CA THR A 99 0.59 -5.55 12.42
C THR A 99 -0.76 -6.27 12.30
N ALA A 100 -1.10 -6.68 11.07
CA ALA A 100 -2.04 -7.79 10.90
C ALA A 100 -1.39 -8.86 10.02
N ALA A 101 -0.91 -9.93 10.67
CA ALA A 101 -0.65 -11.19 10.02
C ALA A 101 -2.01 -11.81 9.65
N ILE A 102 -2.36 -11.83 8.37
CA ILE A 102 -3.55 -12.55 7.90
C ILE A 102 -3.11 -13.90 7.33
N GLY A 103 -3.86 -14.95 7.65
CA GLY A 103 -3.58 -16.34 7.29
C GLY A 103 -3.54 -16.62 5.78
N ALA A 104 -2.74 -17.62 5.41
CA ALA A 104 -2.32 -17.91 4.04
C ALA A 104 -3.35 -18.72 3.24
N TYR A 105 -3.73 -18.21 2.06
CA TYR A 105 -3.65 -18.89 0.74
C TYR A 105 -4.24 -17.99 -0.37
N GLN A 106 -5.40 -17.36 -0.13
CA GLN A 106 -6.03 -16.45 -1.11
C GLN A 106 -5.42 -15.03 -1.09
N GLN A 107 -4.79 -14.65 0.02
CA GLN A 107 -4.17 -13.33 0.18
C GLN A 107 -2.90 -13.14 -0.66
N ASN A 108 -2.18 -14.22 -0.97
CA ASN A 108 -0.94 -14.12 -1.76
C ASN A 108 -1.19 -13.62 -3.19
N SER A 109 -2.31 -14.02 -3.81
CA SER A 109 -2.65 -13.57 -5.16
C SER A 109 -2.98 -12.08 -5.23
N LEU A 110 -3.77 -11.56 -4.27
CA LEU A 110 -4.12 -10.13 -4.22
C LEU A 110 -2.90 -9.24 -3.92
N ILE A 111 -2.05 -9.65 -2.96
CA ILE A 111 -0.83 -8.89 -2.66
C ILE A 111 0.10 -8.92 -3.88
N HIS A 112 0.22 -10.07 -4.54
CA HIS A 112 1.02 -10.20 -5.75
C HIS A 112 0.51 -9.30 -6.89
N GLU A 113 -0.79 -9.27 -7.15
CA GLU A 113 -1.39 -8.37 -8.16
C GLU A 113 -1.12 -6.89 -7.84
N ILE A 114 -1.25 -6.50 -6.57
CA ILE A 114 -0.94 -5.13 -6.13
C ILE A 114 0.54 -4.82 -6.36
N LEU A 115 1.45 -5.74 -6.01
CA LEU A 115 2.87 -5.56 -6.23
C LEU A 115 3.21 -5.41 -7.72
N LEU A 116 2.53 -6.15 -8.61
CA LEU A 116 2.69 -6.00 -10.07
C LEU A 116 2.15 -4.65 -10.58
N SER A 117 1.03 -4.16 -10.04
CA SER A 117 0.50 -2.81 -10.34
C SER A 117 1.50 -1.73 -9.88
N ILE A 118 2.04 -1.85 -8.67
CA ILE A 118 3.07 -0.93 -8.15
C ILE A 118 4.33 -0.95 -9.03
N ASP A 119 4.83 -2.13 -9.39
CA ASP A 119 6.00 -2.26 -10.29
C ASP A 119 5.77 -1.51 -11.60
N ARG A 120 4.58 -1.64 -12.17
CA ARG A 120 4.20 -0.97 -13.42
C ARG A 120 4.28 0.54 -13.27
N HIS A 121 3.71 1.09 -12.20
CA HIS A 121 3.73 2.54 -11.93
C HIS A 121 5.14 3.07 -11.62
N ILE A 122 5.95 2.32 -10.89
CA ILE A 122 7.34 2.71 -10.62
C ILE A 122 8.14 2.69 -11.93
N ARG A 123 7.99 1.66 -12.77
CA ARG A 123 8.70 1.56 -14.05
C ARG A 123 8.25 2.61 -15.08
N GLN A 124 7.03 3.12 -14.98
CA GLN A 124 6.60 4.28 -15.78
C GLN A 124 7.42 5.54 -15.45
N GLN A 125 7.83 5.72 -14.19
CA GLN A 125 8.71 6.82 -13.79
C GLN A 125 10.18 6.50 -14.02
N GLN A 126 10.61 5.27 -13.72
CA GLN A 126 12.00 4.81 -13.73
C GLN A 126 12.10 3.44 -14.42
N PRO A 127 12.25 3.40 -15.76
CA PRO A 127 12.17 2.15 -16.53
C PRO A 127 13.22 1.08 -16.18
N GLN A 128 14.39 1.50 -15.69
CA GLN A 128 15.51 0.61 -15.37
C GLN A 128 15.64 0.29 -13.87
N VAL A 129 14.62 0.61 -13.08
CA VAL A 129 14.65 0.38 -11.63
C VAL A 129 14.75 -1.11 -11.30
N GLN A 130 15.72 -1.43 -10.43
CA GLN A 130 15.88 -2.76 -9.84
C GLN A 130 15.29 -2.77 -8.44
N PHE A 131 14.75 -3.91 -8.01
CA PHE A 131 14.30 -4.09 -6.64
C PHE A 131 14.92 -5.34 -6.02
N THR A 132 15.10 -5.31 -4.70
CA THR A 132 15.48 -6.47 -3.89
C THR A 132 14.37 -6.79 -2.89
N VAL A 133 14.28 -8.06 -2.49
CA VAL A 133 13.41 -8.49 -1.38
C VAL A 133 14.29 -8.56 -0.14
N PRO A 134 14.05 -7.75 0.91
CA PRO A 134 14.86 -7.82 2.13
C PRO A 134 14.61 -9.16 2.84
N PRO A 135 15.62 -9.71 3.54
CA PRO A 135 15.45 -10.93 4.32
C PRO A 135 14.38 -10.71 5.40
N THR A 136 13.43 -11.64 5.48
CA THR A 136 12.43 -11.65 6.55
C THR A 136 13.16 -11.97 7.87
N VAL A 137 13.29 -10.98 8.75
CA VAL A 137 13.79 -11.16 10.13
C VAL A 137 12.69 -11.67 11.06
#